data_AF-A0A8C4J239-F1
#
_entry.id   AF-A0A8C4J239-F1
#
_cell.length_a   1.000
_cell.length_b   1.000
_cell.length_c   1.000
_cell.angle_alpha   90.00
_cell.angle_beta   90.00
_cell.angle_gamma   90.00
#
_symmetry.space_group_name_H-M   'P 1'
#
loop_
_entity.id
_entity.type
_entity.pdbx_description
1 polymer ?
#
loop_
_entity_poly.entity_id
_entity_poly.type
_entity_poly.pdbx_seq_one_letter_code
_entity_poly.pdbx_strand_id
1 'polypeptide(L)'
;MYKEKLQGMYISKKAFKHHFDPRENPHVTYLLCELQWGDKGRPWIHWVKNGRSHAERYFLQKVFKMRRSNNNVNCSITLYLSWSPCAYCCCEMLYFLKKHPYVDICIYVARLYYKGNEVIHNSLKNLVNSANVTIAVMKTEDYIYCWETFANGNADGDSWFMDIKSQISNNELKLEHILKDPLLY
;
A
#
# COMPACT_ATOMS: atom_id res chain seq x y z
N MET A 1 13.86 -7.83 25.63
CA MET A 1 13.07 -8.10 24.40
C MET A 1 12.28 -6.82 24.07
N TYR A 2 12.78 -5.99 23.15
CA TYR A 2 12.09 -4.74 22.78
C TYR A 2 10.87 -5.07 21.91
N LYS A 3 9.66 -4.79 22.41
CA LYS A 3 8.44 -4.81 21.59
C LYS A 3 8.40 -3.50 20.80
N GLU A 4 8.40 -3.57 19.47
CA GLU A 4 8.13 -2.40 18.64
C GLU A 4 6.77 -1.82 19.04
N LYS A 5 6.74 -0.53 19.38
CA LYS A 5 5.52 0.18 19.72
C LYS A 5 4.66 0.26 18.46
N LEU A 6 3.44 -0.27 18.52
CA LEU A 6 2.45 -0.12 17.45
C LEU A 6 2.30 1.37 17.12
N GLN A 7 2.33 1.67 15.83
CA GLN A 7 2.11 3.01 15.33
C GLN A 7 0.66 3.47 15.60
N GLY A 8 0.38 4.74 15.33
CA GLY A 8 -0.94 5.33 15.57
C GLY A 8 -1.89 5.19 14.38
N MET A 9 -3.02 5.90 14.45
CA MET A 9 -3.93 6.05 13.31
C MET A 9 -3.42 7.08 12.30
N TYR A 10 -2.67 8.09 12.78
CA TYR A 10 -2.27 9.25 11.97
C TYR A 10 -0.75 9.39 11.88
N ILE A 11 -0.27 9.85 10.72
CA ILE A 11 1.07 10.40 10.52
C ILE A 11 1.00 11.93 10.48
N SER A 12 2.15 12.61 10.61
CA SER A 12 2.17 14.05 10.39
C SER A 12 2.03 14.38 8.89
N LYS A 13 1.38 15.50 8.56
CA LYS A 13 1.31 16.02 7.18
C LYS A 13 2.68 16.20 6.54
N LYS A 14 3.69 16.62 7.31
CA LYS A 14 5.09 16.69 6.84
C LYS A 14 5.65 15.32 6.47
N ALA A 15 5.40 14.29 7.28
CA ALA A 15 5.82 12.93 6.99
C ALA A 15 5.07 12.36 5.77
N PHE A 16 3.77 12.61 5.66
CA PHE A 16 2.99 12.21 4.48
C PHE A 16 3.59 12.82 3.21
N LYS A 17 3.79 14.15 3.18
CA LYS A 17 4.40 14.84 2.03
C LYS A 17 5.76 14.23 1.66
N HIS A 18 6.67 14.12 2.63
CA HIS A 18 8.01 13.59 2.34
C HIS A 18 8.01 12.13 1.86
N HIS A 19 7.18 11.28 2.45
CA HIS A 19 7.21 9.84 2.15
C HIS A 19 6.32 9.44 0.98
N PHE A 20 5.26 10.17 0.68
CA PHE A 20 4.34 9.84 -0.42
C PHE A 20 4.61 10.66 -1.69
N ASP A 21 5.35 11.77 -1.64
CA ASP A 21 5.70 12.50 -2.87
C ASP A 21 6.47 11.58 -3.85
N PRO A 22 5.93 11.32 -5.06
CA PRO A 22 6.53 10.39 -6.00
C PRO A 22 7.84 10.88 -6.62
N ARG A 23 8.20 12.17 -6.41
CA ARG A 23 9.48 12.77 -6.83
C ARG A 23 10.62 12.47 -5.87
N GLU A 24 10.27 12.18 -4.61
CA GLU A 24 11.24 11.90 -3.55
C GLU A 24 11.68 10.43 -3.58
N ASN A 25 12.87 10.16 -3.04
CA ASN A 25 13.43 8.80 -2.94
C ASN A 25 13.77 8.40 -1.49
N PRO A 26 12.80 8.37 -0.56
CA PRO A 26 13.07 8.01 0.82
C PRO A 26 13.42 6.53 0.96
N HIS A 27 14.41 6.22 1.79
CA HIS A 27 14.80 4.84 2.14
C HIS A 27 13.77 4.11 3.03
N VAL A 28 12.73 4.82 3.47
CA VAL A 28 11.70 4.31 4.38
C VAL A 28 10.39 4.13 3.62
N THR A 29 9.81 2.94 3.74
CA THR A 29 8.50 2.59 3.20
C THR A 29 7.44 2.78 4.28
N TYR A 30 6.51 3.70 4.02
CA TYR A 30 5.25 3.86 4.73
C TYR A 30 4.14 3.06 4.05
N LEU A 31 3.23 2.52 4.86
CA LEU A 31 2.01 1.81 4.50
C LEU A 31 0.87 2.40 5.33
N LEU A 32 -0.14 2.95 4.69
CA LEU A 32 -1.41 3.34 5.32
C LEU A 32 -2.43 2.27 4.97
N CYS A 33 -3.23 1.83 5.93
CA CYS A 33 -4.21 0.79 5.69
C CYS A 33 -5.60 1.17 6.20
N GLU A 34 -6.59 0.81 5.41
CA GLU A 34 -7.96 0.66 5.84
C GLU A 34 -8.31 -0.81 5.85
N LEU A 35 -9.00 -1.25 6.90
CA LEU A 35 -9.44 -2.62 7.07
C LEU A 35 -10.89 -2.61 7.50
N GLN A 36 -11.74 -3.25 6.70
CA GLN A 36 -13.18 -3.32 6.92
C GLN A 36 -13.65 -4.77 6.91
N TRP A 37 -14.51 -5.13 7.85
CA TRP A 37 -15.17 -6.44 7.91
C TRP A 37 -16.65 -6.29 7.55
N GLY A 38 -17.08 -6.97 6.49
CA GLY A 38 -18.41 -6.82 5.89
C GLY A 38 -18.68 -5.40 5.38
N ASP A 39 -19.94 -5.14 5.01
CA ASP A 39 -20.27 -3.92 4.25
C ASP A 39 -20.74 -2.76 5.14
N LYS A 40 -20.73 -2.95 6.46
CA LYS A 40 -21.29 -2.01 7.43
C LYS A 40 -20.24 -1.57 8.45
N GLY A 41 -20.23 -0.27 8.73
CA GLY A 41 -19.38 0.34 9.76
C GLY A 41 -18.28 1.21 9.16
N ARG A 42 -17.53 1.87 10.04
CA ARG A 42 -16.37 2.67 9.64
C ARG A 42 -15.16 1.75 9.47
N PRO A 43 -14.41 1.84 8.35
CA PRO A 43 -13.15 1.15 8.21
C PRO A 43 -12.20 1.47 9.37
N TRP A 44 -11.46 0.47 9.80
CA TRP A 44 -10.39 0.68 10.76
C TRP A 44 -9.14 1.16 10.03
N ILE A 45 -8.64 2.34 10.42
CA ILE A 45 -7.46 2.94 9.80
C ILE A 45 -6.21 2.79 10.68
N HIS A 46 -5.06 2.61 10.04
CA HIS A 46 -3.77 2.55 10.70
C HIS A 46 -2.64 2.89 9.72
N TRP A 47 -1.45 3.14 10.26
CA TRP A 47 -0.25 3.23 9.43
C TRP A 47 0.88 2.42 10.03
N VAL A 48 1.80 1.96 9.20
CA VAL A 48 3.05 1.32 9.63
C VAL A 48 4.19 1.80 8.73
N LYS A 49 5.42 1.66 9.21
CA LYS A 49 6.62 1.87 8.38
C LYS A 49 7.55 0.67 8.50
N ASN A 50 8.44 0.49 7.52
CA ASN A 50 9.48 -0.50 7.66
C ASN A 50 10.40 -0.18 8.86
N GLY A 51 10.88 -1.24 9.48
CA GLY A 51 11.82 -1.22 10.60
C GLY A 51 12.78 -2.38 10.44
N ARG A 52 12.75 -3.34 11.37
CA ARG A 52 13.45 -4.63 11.20
C ARG A 52 12.81 -5.54 10.15
N SER A 53 11.56 -5.27 9.77
CA SER A 53 10.84 -5.96 8.71
C SER A 53 10.20 -4.96 7.75
N HIS A 54 9.85 -5.44 6.55
CA HIS A 54 9.06 -4.67 5.59
C HIS A 54 7.68 -4.34 6.15
N ALA A 55 7.11 -3.22 5.69
CA ALA A 55 5.86 -2.67 6.19
C ALA A 55 4.68 -3.64 5.95
N GLU A 56 4.64 -4.25 4.78
CA GLU A 56 3.63 -5.22 4.34
C GLU A 56 3.64 -6.45 5.23
N ARG A 57 4.82 -7.00 5.51
CA ARG A 57 4.96 -8.16 6.41
C ARG A 57 4.52 -7.82 7.83
N TYR A 58 4.92 -6.65 8.33
CA TYR A 58 4.49 -6.21 9.66
C TYR A 58 2.96 -6.07 9.72
N PHE A 59 2.35 -5.48 8.69
CA PHE A 59 0.90 -5.38 8.57
C PHE A 59 0.21 -6.76 8.62
N LEU A 60 0.60 -7.69 7.74
CA LEU A 60 -0.04 -9.01 7.67
C LEU A 60 0.15 -9.83 8.97
N GLN A 61 1.33 -9.76 9.57
CA GLN A 61 1.67 -10.61 10.73
C GLN A 61 1.19 -10.03 12.06
N LYS A 62 1.05 -8.70 12.18
CA LYS A 62 0.72 -8.03 13.44
C LYS A 62 -0.62 -7.31 13.37
N VAL A 63 -0.77 -6.42 12.41
CA VAL A 63 -1.93 -5.53 12.32
C VAL A 63 -3.20 -6.31 11.99
N PHE A 64 -3.18 -7.13 10.93
CA PHE A 64 -4.35 -7.93 10.54
C PHE A 64 -4.77 -8.91 11.65
N LYS A 65 -3.81 -9.61 12.28
CA LYS A 65 -4.10 -10.58 13.34
C LYS A 65 -4.76 -9.94 14.56
N MET A 66 -4.34 -8.73 14.94
CA MET A 66 -4.93 -8.00 16.06
C MET A 66 -6.39 -7.58 15.81
N ARG A 67 -6.77 -7.41 14.54
CA ARG A 67 -8.09 -6.96 14.10
C ARG A 67 -8.92 -8.04 13.43
N ARG A 68 -8.53 -9.31 13.59
CA ARG A 68 -9.27 -10.44 13.03
C ARG A 68 -10.67 -10.51 13.63
N SER A 69 -11.68 -10.52 12.78
CA SER A 69 -13.05 -10.80 13.18
C SER A 69 -13.29 -12.30 13.30
N ASN A 70 -14.13 -12.71 14.25
CA ASN A 70 -14.55 -14.10 14.42
C ASN A 70 -15.86 -14.42 13.67
N ASN A 71 -16.42 -13.45 12.95
CA ASN A 71 -17.63 -13.62 12.18
C ASN A 71 -17.29 -14.12 10.76
N ASN A 72 -18.17 -14.94 10.17
CA ASN A 72 -18.04 -15.41 8.78
C ASN A 72 -18.42 -14.31 7.78
N VAL A 73 -17.69 -13.19 7.78
CA VAL A 73 -17.87 -12.07 6.85
C VAL A 73 -16.58 -11.79 6.09
N ASN A 74 -16.72 -11.27 4.88
CA ASN A 74 -15.57 -10.88 4.05
C ASN A 74 -14.82 -9.71 4.68
N CYS A 75 -13.55 -9.56 4.31
CA CYS A 75 -12.71 -8.46 4.74
C CYS A 75 -12.12 -7.73 3.53
N SER A 76 -12.38 -6.43 3.46
CA SER A 76 -11.76 -5.56 2.46
C SER A 76 -10.60 -4.82 3.10
N ILE A 77 -9.44 -4.90 2.47
CA ILE A 77 -8.22 -4.21 2.90
C ILE A 77 -7.77 -3.27 1.79
N THR A 78 -7.65 -1.98 2.10
CA THR A 78 -7.03 -1.00 1.19
C THR A 78 -5.68 -0.60 1.75
N LEU A 79 -4.63 -0.73 0.94
CA LEU A 79 -3.25 -0.41 1.31
C LEU A 79 -2.73 0.73 0.43
N TYR A 80 -2.38 1.86 1.03
CA TYR A 80 -1.66 2.94 0.39
C TYR A 80 -0.18 2.86 0.75
N LEU A 81 0.64 2.46 -0.22
CA LEU A 81 2.06 2.21 -0.06
C LEU A 81 2.87 3.32 -0.71
N SER A 82 3.82 3.86 0.04
CA SER A 82 4.81 4.80 -0.50
C SER A 82 5.73 4.16 -1.56
N TRP A 83 5.98 2.85 -1.49
CA TRP A 83 6.72 2.05 -2.46
C TRP A 83 6.00 0.73 -2.74
N SER A 84 5.96 0.31 -4.00
CA SER A 84 5.41 -0.99 -4.38
C SER A 84 6.10 -2.14 -3.64
N PRO A 85 5.38 -3.25 -3.37
CA PRO A 85 5.95 -4.36 -2.64
C PRO A 85 7.14 -4.97 -3.38
N CYS A 86 8.13 -5.43 -2.62
CA CYS A 86 9.23 -6.23 -3.17
C CYS A 86 8.78 -7.68 -3.44
N ALA A 87 9.60 -8.45 -4.17
CA ALA A 87 9.30 -9.85 -4.51
C ALA A 87 8.91 -10.71 -3.29
N TYR A 88 9.66 -10.59 -2.19
CA TYR A 88 9.37 -11.32 -0.96
C TYR A 88 8.01 -10.92 -0.34
N CYS A 89 7.66 -9.63 -0.34
CA CYS A 89 6.37 -9.16 0.15
C CYS A 89 5.21 -9.65 -0.72
N CYS A 90 5.37 -9.68 -2.04
CA CYS A 90 4.37 -10.26 -2.96
C CYS A 90 4.10 -11.73 -2.62
N CYS A 91 5.14 -12.53 -2.40
CA CYS A 91 5.00 -13.94 -2.01
C CYS A 91 4.27 -14.10 -0.66
N GLU A 92 4.62 -13.29 0.35
CA GLU A 92 3.95 -13.31 1.66
C GLU A 92 2.46 -12.94 1.54
N MET A 93 2.12 -11.95 0.70
CA MET A 93 0.74 -11.56 0.43
C MET A 93 -0.06 -12.69 -0.25
N LEU A 94 0.50 -13.34 -1.26
CA LEU A 94 -0.12 -14.50 -1.91
C LEU A 94 -0.37 -15.65 -0.92
N TYR A 95 0.61 -15.95 -0.07
CA TYR A 95 0.46 -16.97 0.95
C TYR A 95 -0.62 -16.62 1.97
N PHE A 96 -0.68 -15.35 2.37
CA PHE A 96 -1.72 -14.83 3.26
C PHE A 96 -3.12 -14.98 2.66
N LEU A 97 -3.31 -14.60 1.40
CA LEU A 97 -4.60 -14.70 0.70
C LEU A 97 -5.04 -16.14 0.52
N LYS A 98 -4.12 -17.05 0.18
CA LYS A 98 -4.41 -18.49 0.11
C LYS A 98 -4.96 -19.03 1.43
N LYS A 99 -4.49 -18.50 2.57
CA LYS A 99 -4.98 -18.88 3.91
C LYS A 99 -6.26 -18.17 4.30
N HIS A 100 -6.60 -17.05 3.65
CA HIS A 100 -7.71 -16.18 3.99
C HIS A 100 -8.51 -15.81 2.73
N PRO A 101 -9.23 -16.78 2.14
CA PRO A 101 -9.92 -16.60 0.86
C PRO A 101 -11.11 -15.63 0.90
N TYR A 102 -11.49 -15.18 2.11
CA TYR A 102 -12.53 -14.17 2.35
C TYR A 102 -11.95 -12.74 2.41
N VAL A 103 -10.65 -12.56 2.16
CA VAL A 103 -9.97 -11.27 2.19
C VAL A 103 -9.69 -10.80 0.78
N ASP A 104 -10.09 -9.57 0.48
CA ASP A 104 -9.73 -8.84 -0.74
C ASP A 104 -8.76 -7.71 -0.38
N ILE A 105 -7.72 -7.52 -1.20
CA ILE A 105 -6.70 -6.49 -0.99
C ILE A 105 -6.62 -5.57 -2.22
N CYS A 106 -6.88 -4.28 -2.01
CA CYS A 106 -6.61 -3.22 -2.98
C CYS A 106 -5.32 -2.49 -2.61
N ILE A 107 -4.36 -2.45 -3.52
CA ILE A 107 -3.05 -1.83 -3.28
C ILE A 107 -2.89 -0.60 -4.17
N TYR A 108 -2.67 0.56 -3.55
CA TYR A 108 -2.32 1.79 -4.24
C TYR A 108 -0.87 2.15 -3.91
N VAL A 109 -0.03 2.35 -4.93
CA VAL A 109 1.40 2.64 -4.75
C VAL A 109 1.76 4.03 -5.24
N ALA A 110 2.50 4.81 -4.44
CA ALA A 110 3.00 6.12 -4.87
C ALA A 110 4.16 5.96 -5.88
N ARG A 111 5.04 4.98 -5.64
CA ARG A 111 6.25 4.73 -6.44
C ARG A 111 6.49 3.24 -6.66
N LEU A 112 7.17 2.91 -7.74
CA LEU A 112 7.58 1.54 -8.07
C LEU A 112 9.01 1.27 -7.58
N TYR A 113 9.17 0.24 -6.77
CA TYR A 113 10.43 -0.21 -6.19
C TYR A 113 11.28 -0.95 -7.24
N TYR A 114 12.56 -0.56 -7.38
CA TYR A 114 13.57 -1.22 -8.25
C TYR A 114 13.10 -1.44 -9.71
N LYS A 115 12.66 -0.33 -10.32
CA LYS A 115 12.27 -0.24 -11.74
C LYS A 115 13.31 -0.95 -12.64
N GLY A 116 12.91 -2.01 -13.34
CA GLY A 116 13.78 -2.77 -14.27
C GLY A 116 14.27 -4.13 -13.76
N ASN A 117 13.92 -4.53 -12.54
CA ASN A 117 14.23 -5.87 -12.03
C ASN A 117 13.13 -6.88 -12.41
N GLU A 118 13.46 -7.82 -13.29
CA GLU A 118 12.52 -8.83 -13.78
C GLU A 118 11.90 -9.69 -12.68
N VAL A 119 12.65 -10.03 -11.63
CA VAL A 119 12.15 -10.83 -10.49
C VAL A 119 11.03 -10.08 -9.78
N ILE A 120 11.18 -8.77 -9.60
CA ILE A 120 10.17 -7.92 -8.96
C ILE A 120 8.97 -7.74 -9.89
N HIS A 121 9.19 -7.53 -11.19
CA HIS A 121 8.11 -7.42 -12.18
C HIS A 121 7.26 -8.70 -12.22
N ASN A 122 7.90 -9.88 -12.31
CA ASN A 122 7.21 -11.17 -12.29
C ASN A 122 6.47 -11.40 -10.97
N SER A 123 7.04 -10.98 -9.84
CA SER A 123 6.38 -11.08 -8.54
C SER A 123 5.14 -10.18 -8.43
N LEU A 124 5.17 -8.98 -9.00
CA LEU A 124 4.01 -8.09 -9.11
C LEU A 124 2.94 -8.67 -10.04
N LYS A 125 3.33 -9.19 -11.22
CA LYS A 125 2.42 -9.90 -12.15
C LYS A 125 1.71 -11.07 -11.46
N ASN A 126 2.48 -11.92 -10.78
CA ASN A 126 1.93 -13.07 -10.07
C ASN A 126 0.98 -12.65 -8.94
N LEU A 127 1.26 -11.54 -8.26
CA LEU A 127 0.38 -10.99 -7.23
C LEU A 127 -0.97 -10.54 -7.81
N VAL A 128 -0.97 -9.79 -8.92
CA VAL A 128 -2.21 -9.27 -9.53
C VAL A 128 -3.02 -10.33 -10.27
N ASN A 129 -2.40 -11.45 -10.66
CA ASN A 129 -3.11 -12.60 -11.21
C ASN A 129 -3.93 -13.35 -10.14
N SER A 130 -3.78 -13.01 -8.87
CA SER A 130 -4.68 -13.47 -7.80
C SER A 130 -5.99 -12.70 -7.85
N ALA A 131 -7.12 -13.41 -7.92
CA ALA A 131 -8.46 -12.81 -8.02
C ALA A 131 -8.82 -11.85 -6.87
N ASN A 132 -8.16 -11.99 -5.71
CA ASN A 132 -8.42 -11.19 -4.52
C ASN A 132 -7.47 -9.99 -4.38
N VAL A 133 -6.70 -9.64 -5.42
CA VAL A 133 -5.76 -8.52 -5.38
C VAL A 133 -5.90 -7.61 -6.58
N THR A 134 -5.90 -6.31 -6.30
CA THR A 134 -5.67 -5.28 -7.31
C THR A 134 -4.46 -4.43 -6.93
N ILE A 135 -3.74 -3.93 -7.93
CA ILE A 135 -2.69 -2.92 -7.74
C ILE A 135 -2.88 -1.78 -8.73
N ALA A 136 -2.74 -0.55 -8.24
CA ALA A 136 -2.77 0.65 -9.04
C ALA A 136 -1.74 1.66 -8.51
N VAL A 137 -1.37 2.63 -9.33
CA VAL A 137 -0.65 3.81 -8.84
C VAL A 137 -1.64 4.76 -8.17
N MET A 138 -1.23 5.40 -7.07
CA MET A 138 -2.02 6.43 -6.42
C MET A 138 -2.29 7.60 -7.37
N LYS A 139 -3.56 7.94 -7.56
CA LYS A 139 -4.02 9.12 -8.29
C LYS A 139 -4.12 10.33 -7.38
N THR A 140 -4.35 11.50 -7.97
CA THR A 140 -4.46 12.77 -7.21
C THR A 140 -5.51 12.67 -6.10
N GLU A 141 -6.63 12.01 -6.40
CA GLU A 141 -7.74 11.77 -5.48
C GLU A 141 -7.32 10.89 -4.29
N ASP A 142 -6.48 9.88 -4.52
CA ASP A 142 -5.93 9.02 -3.46
C ASP A 142 -5.02 9.81 -2.52
N TYR A 143 -4.23 10.76 -3.04
CA TYR A 143 -3.39 11.63 -2.20
C TYR A 143 -4.22 12.55 -1.32
N ILE A 144 -5.26 13.18 -1.89
CA ILE A 144 -6.20 14.04 -1.15
C ILE A 144 -6.90 13.21 -0.07
N TYR A 145 -7.44 12.05 -0.44
CA TYR A 145 -8.10 11.14 0.49
C TYR A 145 -7.18 10.73 1.64
N CYS A 146 -5.95 10.33 1.32
CA CYS A 146 -5.00 9.91 2.34
C CYS A 146 -4.58 11.05 3.27
N TRP A 147 -4.45 12.26 2.73
CA TRP A 147 -4.11 13.46 3.49
C TRP A 147 -5.19 13.84 4.49
N GLU A 148 -6.46 13.71 4.13
CA GLU A 148 -7.60 13.98 5.01
C GLU A 148 -7.80 12.86 6.04
N THR A 149 -7.55 11.61 5.65
CA THR A 149 -7.86 10.43 6.47
C THR A 149 -6.73 10.03 7.41
N PHE A 150 -5.47 10.07 6.95
CA PHE A 150 -4.32 9.53 7.68
C PHE A 150 -3.31 10.58 8.14
N ALA A 151 -3.42 11.84 7.72
CA ALA A 151 -2.45 12.87 8.07
C ALA A 151 -3.03 13.94 9.01
N ASN A 152 -2.30 14.27 10.08
CA ASN A 152 -2.64 15.37 10.99
C ASN A 152 -1.52 16.39 11.15
N GLY A 153 -1.83 17.51 11.81
CA GLY A 153 -0.86 18.56 12.13
C GLY A 153 -0.72 19.61 11.05
N ASN A 154 0.31 20.46 11.17
CA ASN A 154 0.52 21.60 10.28
C ASN A 154 1.49 21.26 9.15
N ALA A 155 1.18 21.72 7.93
CA ALA A 155 2.06 21.70 6.77
C ALA A 155 1.70 22.87 5.84
N ASP A 156 2.61 23.22 4.93
CA ASP A 156 2.42 24.25 3.89
C ASP A 156 1.43 23.75 2.82
N GLY A 157 0.15 23.66 3.19
CA GLY A 157 -0.96 23.31 2.30
C GLY A 157 -0.86 21.93 1.62
N ASP A 158 -1.85 21.65 0.78
CA ASP A 158 -2.01 20.47 -0.07
C ASP A 158 -1.76 20.76 -1.56
N SER A 159 -1.37 21.99 -1.90
CA SER A 159 -1.16 22.43 -3.29
C SER A 159 -0.17 21.58 -4.09
N TRP A 160 0.78 20.93 -3.42
CA TRP A 160 1.78 20.06 -4.02
C TRP A 160 1.20 18.84 -4.76
N PHE A 161 -0.06 18.46 -4.48
CA PHE A 161 -0.75 17.40 -5.23
C PHE A 161 -0.89 17.72 -6.73
N MET A 162 -0.98 19.00 -7.08
CA MET A 162 -1.06 19.42 -8.48
C MET A 162 0.28 19.29 -9.20
N ASP A 163 1.39 19.46 -8.48
CA ASP A 163 2.74 19.44 -9.03
C ASP A 163 3.25 18.02 -9.31
N ILE A 164 2.61 17.00 -8.75
CA ILE A 164 3.04 15.59 -8.88
C ILE A 164 2.32 14.83 -9.99
N LYS A 165 1.33 15.43 -10.67
CA LYS A 165 0.51 14.77 -11.71
C LYS A 165 1.35 14.10 -12.81
N SER A 166 2.38 14.78 -13.29
CA SER A 166 3.29 14.21 -14.30
C SER A 166 4.01 12.95 -13.80
N GLN A 167 4.43 12.92 -12.52
CA GLN A 167 5.08 11.72 -11.95
C GLN A 167 4.09 10.59 -11.69
N ILE A 168 2.84 10.90 -11.33
CA ILE A 168 1.76 9.91 -11.23
C ILE A 168 1.60 9.22 -12.59
N SER A 169 1.39 9.97 -13.67
CA SER A 169 1.22 9.41 -15.02
C SER A 169 2.45 8.60 -15.47
N ASN A 170 3.66 9.06 -15.16
CA ASN A 170 4.88 8.30 -15.46
C ASN A 170 4.95 6.98 -14.70
N ASN A 171 4.50 6.94 -13.45
CA ASN A 171 4.46 5.71 -12.66
C ASN A 171 3.32 4.80 -13.14
N GLU A 172 2.17 5.33 -13.53
CA GLU A 172 1.06 4.57 -14.13
C GLU A 172 1.53 3.82 -15.39
N LEU A 173 2.11 4.53 -16.36
CA LEU A 173 2.64 3.92 -17.59
C LEU A 173 3.69 2.84 -17.32
N LYS A 174 4.54 3.06 -16.30
CA LYS A 174 5.53 2.06 -15.89
C LYS A 174 4.87 0.84 -15.27
N LEU A 175 3.86 1.01 -14.43
CA LEU A 175 3.13 -0.10 -13.83
C LEU A 175 2.39 -0.88 -14.91
N GLU A 176 1.71 -0.21 -15.82
CA GLU A 176 1.05 -0.85 -16.97
C GLU A 176 2.05 -1.68 -17.79
N HIS A 177 3.22 -1.12 -18.10
CA HIS A 177 4.26 -1.87 -18.81
C HIS A 177 4.74 -3.09 -18.01
N ILE A 178 4.89 -2.96 -16.69
CA ILE A 178 5.24 -4.07 -15.81
C ILE A 178 4.15 -5.13 -15.78
N LEU A 179 2.87 -4.78 -15.84
CA LEU A 179 1.76 -5.72 -15.71
C LEU A 179 1.32 -6.33 -17.05
N LYS A 180 1.72 -5.75 -18.19
CA LYS A 180 1.46 -6.34 -19.51
C LYS A 180 2.05 -7.75 -19.63
N ASP A 181 1.26 -8.67 -20.16
CA ASP A 181 1.67 -10.04 -20.47
C ASP A 181 2.52 -10.04 -21.75
N PRO A 182 3.74 -10.60 -21.77
CA PRO A 182 4.55 -10.74 -22.98
C PRO A 182 3.92 -11.66 -24.04
N LEU A 183 2.87 -12.43 -23.73
CA LEU A 183 2.25 -13.39 -24.65
C LEU A 183 1.16 -12.81 -25.58
N LEU A 184 1.02 -11.49 -25.68
CA LEU A 184 0.01 -10.82 -26.52
C LEU A 184 0.58 -10.10 -27.77
N TYR A 185 1.78 -10.48 -28.22
CA TYR A 185 2.35 -10.06 -29.52
C TYR A 185 2.94 -11.23 -30.28
#